data_AF-T1ADW2-F1
#
_entry.id   AF-T1ADW2-F1
#
_cell.length_a   1.000
_cell.length_b   1.000
_cell.length_c   1.000
_cell.angle_alpha   90.00
_cell.angle_beta   90.00
_cell.angle_gamma   90.00
#
_symmetry.space_group_name_H-M   'P 1'
#
loop_
_entity.id
_entity.type
_entity.pdbx_description
1 polymer ?
#
loop_
_entity_poly.entity_id
_entity_poly.type
_entity_poly.pdbx_seq_one_letter_code
_entity_poly.pdbx_strand_id
1 'polypeptide(L)'
;SDLVDAWQLDSWEVYRDVKRLGRKTRLSEAQRAVLWSIFAIMRERLAKQGLITYAALFTQLAAALAVRSAAGVAPPFDHVVVDESQDVSVAQLRFLAALAGNR
;
A
#
# COMPACT_ATOMS: atom_id res chain seq x y z
N SER A 1 -6.20 10.52 5.03
CA SER A 1 -5.08 10.13 4.15
C SER A 1 -4.97 8.61 4.03
N ASP A 2 -5.26 7.90 5.12
CA ASP A 2 -4.95 6.50 5.43
C ASP A 2 -5.64 5.40 4.59
N LEU A 3 -6.34 5.74 3.50
CA LEU A 3 -6.95 4.72 2.64
C LEU A 3 -6.23 4.64 1.29
N VAL A 4 -6.11 5.77 0.59
CA VAL A 4 -5.57 5.79 -0.78
C VAL A 4 -4.11 5.36 -0.79
N ASP A 5 -3.26 5.99 0.02
CA ASP A 5 -1.84 5.64 0.08
C ASP A 5 -1.61 4.33 0.85
N ALA A 6 -2.24 4.14 2.01
CA ALA A 6 -1.99 2.92 2.82
C ALA A 6 -2.41 1.62 2.11
N TRP A 7 -3.42 1.66 1.24
CA TRP A 7 -3.85 0.52 0.43
C TRP A 7 -3.25 0.51 -0.97
N GLN A 8 -2.46 1.54 -1.31
CA GLN A 8 -1.88 1.78 -2.64
C GLN A 8 -2.93 1.72 -3.75
N LEU A 9 -4.02 2.47 -3.58
CA LEU A 9 -5.02 2.63 -4.63
C LEU A 9 -4.47 3.58 -5.69
N ASP A 10 -4.21 3.03 -6.87
CA ASP A 10 -3.46 3.66 -7.96
C ASP A 10 -4.37 4.26 -9.05
N SER A 11 -5.63 3.82 -9.13
CA SER A 11 -6.59 4.33 -10.11
C SER A 11 -7.86 4.94 -9.50
N TRP A 12 -8.53 5.76 -10.31
CA TRP A 12 -9.80 6.39 -9.94
C TRP A 12 -10.88 5.33 -9.70
N GLU A 13 -10.93 4.32 -10.56
CA GLU A 13 -11.92 3.25 -10.54
C GLU A 13 -11.82 2.47 -9.23
N VAL A 14 -10.60 2.09 -8.85
CA VAL A 14 -10.31 1.38 -7.60
C VAL A 14 -10.68 2.25 -6.40
N TYR A 15 -10.34 3.55 -6.43
CA TYR A 15 -10.70 4.47 -5.34
C TYR A 15 -12.20 4.78 -5.27
N ARG A 16 -12.92 4.82 -6.38
CA ARG A 16 -14.37 5.06 -6.41
C ARG A 16 -15.10 3.91 -5.72
N ASP A 17 -14.71 2.69 -6.03
CA ASP A 17 -15.46 1.48 -5.68
C ASP A 17 -15.07 0.89 -4.31
N VAL A 18 -13.92 1.29 -3.75
CA VAL A 18 -13.49 0.82 -2.42
C VAL A 18 -14.47 1.24 -1.32
N LYS A 19 -14.85 0.26 -0.49
CA LYS A 19 -15.67 0.48 0.71
C LYS A 19 -14.84 1.17 1.79
N ARG A 20 -15.34 2.28 2.33
CA ARG A 20 -14.72 3.01 3.44
C ARG A 20 -15.25 2.46 4.78
N LEU A 21 -14.81 1.26 5.14
CA LEU A 21 -15.20 0.60 6.40
C LEU A 21 -14.71 1.41 7.60
N GLY A 22 -15.53 1.51 8.65
CA GLY A 22 -15.18 2.18 9.91
C GLY A 22 -15.25 3.72 9.91
N ARG A 23 -15.64 4.39 8.82
CA ARG A 23 -15.79 5.86 8.79
C ARG A 23 -17.27 6.28 8.73
N LYS A 24 -17.69 7.12 9.68
CA LYS A 24 -19.10 7.55 9.85
C LYS A 24 -19.63 8.42 8.70
N THR A 25 -18.77 9.06 7.90
CA THR A 25 -19.20 9.99 6.84
C THR A 25 -19.08 9.34 5.46
N ARG A 26 -20.23 9.12 4.81
CA ARG A 26 -20.28 8.73 3.39
C ARG A 26 -19.79 9.89 2.53
N LEU A 27 -18.93 9.60 1.55
CA LEU A 27 -18.55 10.57 0.52
C LEU A 27 -19.34 10.28 -0.75
N SER A 28 -19.90 11.31 -1.36
CA SER A 28 -20.46 11.22 -2.71
C SER A 28 -19.35 10.98 -3.73
N GLU A 29 -19.71 10.50 -4.92
CA GLU A 29 -18.76 10.31 -6.02
C GLU A 29 -18.08 11.63 -6.41
N ALA A 30 -18.84 12.74 -6.45
CA ALA A 30 -18.28 14.06 -6.71
C ALA A 30 -17.21 14.47 -5.67
N GLN A 31 -17.45 14.20 -4.39
CA GLN A 31 -16.45 14.46 -3.34
C GLN A 31 -15.22 13.56 -3.48
N ARG A 32 -15.39 12.29 -3.87
CA ARG A 32 -14.28 11.39 -4.16
C ARG A 32 -13.45 11.89 -5.33
N ALA A 33 -14.07 12.41 -6.39
CA ALA A 33 -13.36 12.94 -7.55
C ALA A 33 -12.45 14.11 -7.19
N VAL A 34 -12.94 15.02 -6.34
CA VAL A 34 -12.13 16.14 -5.82
C VAL A 34 -10.97 15.65 -4.97
N LEU A 35 -11.18 14.66 -4.09
CA LEU A 35 -10.08 14.08 -3.32
C LEU A 35 -9.06 13.37 -4.20
N TRP A 36 -9.54 12.66 -5.23
CA TRP A 36 -8.70 11.94 -6.17
C TRP A 36 -7.77 12.87 -6.95
N SER A 37 -8.26 14.02 -7.40
CA SER A 37 -7.43 14.99 -8.11
C SER A 37 -6.27 15.50 -7.23
N ILE A 38 -6.52 15.72 -5.94
CA ILE A 38 -5.47 16.10 -4.97
C ILE A 38 -4.44 14.98 -4.80
N PHE A 39 -4.90 13.72 -4.64
CA PHE A 39 -3.98 12.58 -4.54
C PHE A 39 -3.15 12.38 -5.81
N ALA A 40 -3.76 12.57 -6.99
CA ALA A 40 -3.07 12.46 -8.26
C ALA A 40 -1.94 13.51 -8.38
N ILE A 41 -2.23 14.77 -8.05
CA ILE A 41 -1.22 15.85 -8.04
C ILE A 41 -0.10 15.54 -7.05
N MET A 42 -0.42 15.07 -5.85
CA MET A 42 0.58 14.71 -4.85
C MET A 42 1.51 13.60 -5.35
N ARG A 43 0.95 12.52 -5.91
CA ARG A 43 1.74 11.41 -6.46
C ARG A 43 2.61 11.85 -7.63
N GLU A 44 2.10 12.70 -8.51
CA GLU A 44 2.88 13.25 -9.62
C GLU A 44 4.06 14.09 -9.12
N ARG A 45 3.85 14.91 -8.08
CA ARG A 45 4.92 15.72 -7.46
C ARG A 45 5.99 14.85 -6.83
N LEU A 46 5.61 13.82 -6.07
CA LEU A 46 6.55 12.88 -5.47
C LEU A 46 7.37 12.16 -6.56
N ALA A 47 6.72 11.68 -7.61
CA ALA A 47 7.39 11.03 -8.73
C ALA A 47 8.39 11.94 -9.44
N LYS A 48 8.02 13.21 -9.71
CA LYS A 48 8.93 14.21 -10.30
C LYS A 48 10.16 14.50 -9.43
N GLN A 49 10.06 14.28 -8.12
CA GLN A 49 11.16 14.46 -7.17
C GLN A 49 11.94 13.16 -6.91
N GLY A 50 11.55 12.04 -7.53
CA GLY A 50 12.15 10.73 -7.25
C GLY A 50 11.86 10.20 -5.84
N LEU A 51 10.78 10.68 -5.20
CA LEU A 51 10.39 10.31 -3.85
C LEU A 51 9.26 9.27 -3.88
N ILE A 52 9.23 8.42 -2.85
CA ILE A 52 8.16 7.46 -2.60
C ILE A 52 7.69 7.58 -1.15
N THR A 53 6.43 7.21 -0.89
CA THR A 53 5.92 7.11 0.48
C THR A 53 6.41 5.81 1.14
N TYR A 54 6.38 5.75 2.47
CA TYR A 54 6.67 4.50 3.19
C TYR A 54 5.71 3.37 2.78
N ALA A 55 4.42 3.66 2.55
CA ALA A 55 3.47 2.67 2.08
C ALA A 55 3.83 2.14 0.67
N ALA A 56 4.30 3.03 -0.21
CA ALA A 56 4.78 2.64 -1.54
C ALA A 56 6.05 1.78 -1.45
N LEU A 57 6.99 2.13 -0.55
CA LEU A 57 8.20 1.34 -0.30
C LEU A 57 7.86 -0.10 0.08
N PHE A 58 7.02 -0.32 1.10
CA PHE A 58 6.64 -1.67 1.53
C PHE A 58 5.91 -2.44 0.44
N THR A 59 5.07 -1.75 -0.34
CA THR A 59 4.34 -2.38 -1.45
C THR A 59 5.27 -2.82 -2.58
N GLN A 60 6.25 -1.99 -2.94
CA GLN A 60 7.27 -2.34 -3.93
C GLN A 60 8.15 -3.50 -3.44
N LEU A 61 8.52 -3.51 -2.15
CA LEU A 61 9.27 -4.62 -1.55
C LEU A 61 8.47 -5.93 -1.58
N ALA A 62 7.18 -5.89 -1.27
CA ALA A 62 6.30 -7.06 -1.34
C ALA A 62 6.24 -7.63 -2.78
N ALA A 63 6.08 -6.75 -3.78
CA ALA A 63 6.07 -7.15 -5.19
C ALA A 63 7.42 -7.75 -5.63
N ALA A 64 8.54 -7.14 -5.22
CA ALA A 64 9.87 -7.66 -5.53
C ALA A 64 10.13 -9.04 -4.92
N LEU A 65 9.68 -9.27 -3.68
CA LEU A 65 9.75 -10.58 -3.03
C LEU A 65 8.90 -11.63 -3.75
N ALA A 66 7.70 -11.27 -4.21
CA ALA A 66 6.86 -12.17 -5.00
C ALA A 66 7.55 -12.61 -6.30
N VAL A 67 8.18 -11.67 -7.01
CA VAL A 67 8.97 -11.97 -8.23
C VAL A 67 10.14 -12.91 -7.92
N ARG A 68 10.88 -12.66 -6.84
CA ARG A 68 11.99 -13.54 -6.41
C ARG A 68 11.51 -14.95 -6.07
N SER A 69 10.41 -15.06 -5.32
CA SER A 69 9.82 -16.35 -4.97
C SER A 69 9.36 -17.11 -6.22
N ALA A 70 8.76 -16.43 -7.20
CA ALA A 70 8.35 -17.04 -8.46
C ALA A 70 9.57 -17.54 -9.28
N ALA A 71 10.72 -16.89 -9.13
CA ALA A 71 11.99 -17.31 -9.71
C ALA A 71 12.72 -18.41 -8.88
N GLY A 72 12.09 -18.96 -7.83
CA GLY A 72 12.68 -19.99 -6.98
C GLY A 72 13.80 -19.49 -6.08
N VAL A 73 13.95 -18.18 -5.92
CA VAL A 73 14.99 -17.59 -5.07
C VAL A 73 14.48 -17.52 -3.63
N ALA A 74 15.26 -18.08 -2.71
CA ALA A 74 14.95 -18.07 -1.29
C ALA A 74 14.79 -16.63 -0.74
N PRO A 75 13.95 -16.45 0.30
CA PRO A 75 13.85 -15.17 1.00
C PRO A 75 15.19 -14.78 1.62
N PRO A 76 15.46 -13.48 1.80
CA PRO A 76 16.75 -13.00 2.32
C PRO A 76 16.99 -13.33 3.82
N PHE A 77 15.96 -13.73 4.55
CA PHE A 77 16.02 -14.05 5.97
C PHE A 77 15.17 -15.28 6.27
N ASP A 78 15.61 -16.15 7.17
CA ASP A 78 14.92 -17.38 7.57
C ASP A 78 13.83 -17.16 8.63
N HIS A 79 13.94 -16.10 9.42
CA HIS A 79 13.00 -15.76 10.49
C HIS A 79 12.70 -14.26 10.51
N VAL A 80 11.51 -13.90 10.97
CA VAL A 80 11.07 -12.51 11.13
C VAL A 80 10.42 -12.38 12.49
N VAL A 81 10.91 -11.43 13.31
CA VAL A 81 10.34 -11.08 14.60
C VAL A 81 9.85 -9.63 14.50
N VAL A 82 8.59 -9.41 14.86
CA VAL A 82 7.97 -8.08 14.82
C VAL A 82 7.57 -7.70 16.23
N ASP A 83 8.20 -6.65 16.74
CA ASP A 83 7.79 -6.00 17.99
C ASP A 83 6.68 -4.98 17.71
N GLU A 84 5.90 -4.62 18.74
CA GLU A 84 4.77 -3.68 18.64
C GLU A 84 3.78 -4.00 17.51
N SER A 85 3.48 -5.30 17.34
CA SER A 85 2.65 -5.81 16.24
C SER A 85 1.26 -5.19 16.12
N GLN A 86 0.74 -4.58 17.19
CA GLN A 86 -0.53 -3.86 17.18
C GLN A 86 -0.52 -2.58 16.34
N ASP A 87 0.65 -1.99 16.09
CA ASP A 87 0.80 -0.72 15.36
C ASP A 87 1.17 -0.90 13.88
N VAL A 88 1.19 -2.14 13.40
CA VAL A 88 1.60 -2.47 12.04
C VAL A 88 0.55 -2.00 11.02
N SER A 89 0.99 -1.20 10.06
CA SER A 89 0.14 -0.71 8.97
C SER A 89 -0.21 -1.80 7.95
N VAL A 90 -1.26 -1.56 7.14
CA VAL A 90 -1.68 -2.48 6.07
C VAL A 90 -0.55 -2.79 5.08
N ALA A 91 0.24 -1.78 4.68
CA ALA A 91 1.34 -1.98 3.74
C ALA A 91 2.45 -2.85 4.33
N GLN A 92 2.79 -2.65 5.61
CA GLN A 92 3.76 -3.48 6.33
C GLN A 92 3.25 -4.92 6.50
N LEU A 93 1.96 -5.10 6.84
CA LEU A 93 1.36 -6.44 6.93
C LEU A 93 1.43 -7.20 5.60
N ARG A 94 1.12 -6.54 4.47
CA ARG A 94 1.25 -7.13 3.13
C ARG A 94 2.69 -7.52 2.81
N PHE A 95 3.65 -6.66 3.17
CA PHE A 95 5.07 -6.96 3.02
C PHE A 95 5.50 -8.17 3.86
N LEU A 96 5.11 -8.21 5.14
CA LEU A 96 5.42 -9.34 6.03
C LEU A 96 4.81 -10.64 5.51
N ALA A 97 3.58 -10.60 4.99
CA ALA A 97 2.93 -11.75 4.37
C ALA A 97 3.69 -12.23 3.11
N ALA A 98 4.18 -11.32 2.27
CA ALA A 98 5.01 -11.69 1.11
C ALA A 98 6.38 -12.26 1.51
N LEU A 99 6.95 -11.79 2.62
CA LEU A 99 8.25 -12.22 3.12
C LEU A 99 8.20 -13.58 3.81
N ALA A 100 7.12 -13.89 4.54
CA ALA A 100 7.03 -15.06 5.42
C ALA A 100 5.89 -16.03 5.08
N GLY A 101 5.00 -15.72 4.13
CA GLY A 101 3.76 -16.46 3.88
C GLY A 101 3.91 -17.81 3.17
N ASN A 102 5.12 -18.15 2.70
CA ASN A 102 5.43 -19.44 2.05
C ASN A 102 6.18 -20.41 2.98
N ARG A 103 5.95 -20.31 4.29
CA ARG A 103 6.52 -21.19 5.32
C ARG A 103 5.46 -22.08 5.93
#